data_AF-A0A7Z9JND9-F1
#
_entry.id   AF-A0A7Z9JND9-F1
#
_cell.length_a   1.000
_cell.length_b   1.000
_cell.length_c   1.000
_cell.angle_alpha   90.00
_cell.angle_beta   90.00
_cell.angle_gamma   90.00
#
_symmetry.space_group_name_H-M   'P 1'
#
loop_
_entity.id
_entity.type
_entity.pdbx_description
1 polymer ?
#
loop_
_entity_poly.entity_id
_entity_poly.type
_entity_poly.pdbx_seq_one_letter_code
_entity_poly.pdbx_strand_id
1 'polypeptide(L)'
;MAEKIIGTDIVPQDLVAKITGRARYAEDFRADGMVFTKLLLSPMPHARVRNVDARRALTMPGVFDILRADEVRQVEGRPGEASLTDEPMYEGQL
;
A
#
# COMPACT_ATOMS: atom_id res chain seq x y z
N MET A 1 4.44 -32.10 -28.87
CA MET A 1 3.08 -31.96 -28.27
C MET A 1 2.93 -30.68 -27.43
N ALA A 2 3.56 -29.56 -27.80
CA ALA A 2 3.39 -28.27 -27.12
C ALA A 2 2.31 -27.37 -27.76
N GLU A 3 1.83 -27.71 -28.96
CA GLU A 3 0.97 -26.85 -29.78
C GLU A 3 -0.54 -27.09 -29.58
N LYS A 4 -0.93 -28.08 -28.76
CA LYS A 4 -2.32 -28.57 -28.65
C LYS A 4 -3.33 -27.51 -28.15
N ILE A 5 -2.85 -26.45 -27.51
CA ILE A 5 -3.64 -25.42 -26.83
C ILE A 5 -3.48 -24.03 -27.47
N ILE A 6 -2.64 -23.90 -28.49
CA ILE A 6 -2.44 -22.62 -29.19
C ILE A 6 -3.63 -22.41 -30.14
N GLY A 7 -4.31 -21.27 -30.01
CA GLY A 7 -5.45 -20.91 -30.86
C GLY A 7 -6.79 -21.54 -30.45
N THR A 8 -6.86 -22.23 -29.32
CA THR A 8 -8.10 -22.84 -28.80
C THR A 8 -8.70 -22.01 -27.66
N ASP A 9 -10.02 -22.02 -27.55
CA ASP A 9 -10.73 -21.45 -26.39
C ASP A 9 -10.50 -22.36 -25.16
N ILE A 10 -9.73 -21.88 -24.19
CA ILE A 10 -9.38 -22.61 -22.97
C ILE A 10 -9.98 -21.94 -21.75
N VAL A 11 -10.43 -22.75 -20.81
CA VAL A 11 -10.89 -22.25 -19.50
C VAL A 11 -9.67 -21.86 -18.65
N PRO A 12 -9.58 -20.60 -18.16
CA PRO A 12 -8.52 -20.19 -17.25
C PRO A 12 -8.53 -21.04 -15.96
N GLN A 13 -7.35 -21.41 -15.47
CA GLN A 13 -7.21 -22.27 -14.29
C GLN A 13 -7.84 -21.66 -13.03
N ASP A 14 -7.92 -20.33 -12.95
CA ASP A 14 -8.47 -19.60 -11.82
C ASP A 14 -9.96 -19.25 -11.97
N LEU A 15 -10.61 -19.63 -13.07
CA LEU A 15 -12.01 -19.28 -13.37
C LEU A 15 -12.94 -19.69 -12.24
N VAL A 16 -12.88 -20.97 -11.84
CA VAL A 16 -13.77 -21.52 -10.80
C VAL A 16 -13.58 -20.76 -9.49
N ALA A 17 -12.33 -20.49 -9.09
CA ALA A 17 -12.06 -19.77 -7.85
C ALA A 17 -12.60 -18.34 -7.89
N LYS A 18 -12.47 -17.64 -9.02
CA LYS A 18 -13.01 -16.28 -9.20
C LYS A 18 -14.54 -16.24 -9.15
N ILE A 19 -15.22 -17.11 -9.89
CA ILE A 19 -16.70 -17.09 -9.96
C ILE A 19 -17.38 -17.61 -8.69
N THR A 20 -16.67 -18.40 -7.88
CA THR A 20 -17.20 -18.93 -6.61
C THR A 20 -16.81 -18.08 -5.39
N GLY A 21 -16.05 -17.00 -5.57
CA GLY A 21 -15.52 -16.19 -4.47
C GLY A 21 -14.47 -16.92 -3.61
N ARG A 22 -13.87 -18.00 -4.13
CA ARG A 22 -12.80 -18.75 -3.45
C ARG A 22 -11.41 -18.21 -3.75
N ALA A 23 -11.26 -17.40 -4.80
CA ALA A 23 -10.04 -16.67 -5.07
C ALA A 23 -9.78 -15.68 -3.92
N ARG A 24 -8.56 -15.69 -3.38
CA ARG A 24 -8.14 -14.77 -2.31
C ARG A 24 -7.27 -13.68 -2.90
N TYR A 25 -7.62 -12.44 -2.60
CA TYR A 25 -6.86 -11.24 -2.92
C TYR A 25 -6.17 -10.71 -1.66
N ALA A 26 -5.29 -9.73 -1.82
CA ALA A 26 -4.49 -9.18 -0.72
C ALA A 26 -5.35 -8.79 0.50
N GLU A 27 -6.53 -8.23 0.26
CA GLU A 27 -7.46 -7.79 1.30
C GLU A 27 -8.23 -8.92 1.99
N ASP A 28 -8.15 -10.17 1.51
CA ASP A 28 -8.82 -11.33 2.13
C ASP A 28 -7.96 -12.01 3.20
N PHE A 29 -6.67 -11.69 3.25
CA PHE A 29 -5.75 -12.27 4.23
C PHE A 29 -5.92 -11.61 5.59
N ARG A 30 -5.91 -12.43 6.65
CA ARG A 30 -5.93 -11.99 8.04
C ARG A 30 -4.83 -12.74 8.78
N ALA A 31 -4.16 -12.04 9.69
CA ALA A 31 -3.14 -12.61 10.57
C ALA A 31 -3.42 -12.16 12.01
N ASP A 32 -3.00 -12.97 12.98
CA ASP A 32 -3.11 -12.62 14.39
C ASP A 32 -2.26 -11.38 14.68
N GLY A 33 -2.86 -10.37 15.32
CA GLY A 33 -2.19 -9.09 15.58
C GLY A 33 -2.08 -8.16 14.37
N MET A 34 -2.73 -8.46 13.25
CA MET A 34 -2.73 -7.57 12.07
C MET A 34 -3.31 -6.19 12.40
N VAL A 35 -2.52 -5.15 12.14
CA VAL A 35 -2.94 -3.75 12.23
C VAL A 35 -3.30 -3.20 10.84
N PHE A 36 -4.07 -2.13 10.82
CA PHE A 36 -4.41 -1.39 9.60
C PHE A 36 -3.67 -0.07 9.56
N THR A 37 -3.21 0.33 8.39
CA THR A 37 -2.56 1.62 8.16
C THR A 37 -3.44 2.49 7.30
N LYS A 38 -3.45 3.80 7.57
CA LYS A 38 -4.05 4.81 6.69
C LYS A 38 -2.97 5.81 6.29
N LEU A 39 -2.97 6.16 5.01
CA LEU A 39 -2.03 7.09 4.43
C LEU A 39 -2.52 8.52 4.61
N LEU A 40 -1.61 9.42 5.04
CA LEU A 40 -1.82 10.86 5.05
C LEU A 40 -1.03 11.44 3.88
N LEU A 41 -1.74 11.82 2.81
CA LEU A 41 -1.12 12.27 1.57
C LEU A 41 -0.94 13.80 1.55
N SER A 42 0.08 14.27 0.86
CA SER A 42 0.30 15.71 0.65
C SER A 42 -0.88 16.35 -0.09
N PRO A 43 -1.50 17.42 0.45
CA PRO A 43 -2.48 18.22 -0.28
C PRO A 43 -1.81 19.30 -1.15
N MET A 44 -0.48 19.38 -1.14
CA MET A 44 0.28 20.42 -1.82
C MET A 44 1.05 19.83 -3.01
N PRO A 45 1.13 20.55 -4.16
CA PRO A 45 1.88 20.10 -5.33
C PRO A 45 3.39 20.15 -5.12
N HIS A 46 3.92 20.98 -4.22
CA HIS A 46 5.28 20.88 -3.70
C HIS A 46 5.37 21.68 -2.41
N ALA A 47 5.98 21.12 -1.36
CA ALA A 47 6.13 21.80 -0.09
C ALA A 47 7.23 21.17 0.75
N ARG A 48 7.69 21.89 1.78
CA ARG A 48 8.46 21.31 2.88
C ARG A 48 7.60 21.28 4.13
N VAL A 49 7.39 20.08 4.67
CA VAL A 49 6.70 19.83 5.93
C VAL A 49 7.58 20.38 7.06
N ARG A 50 7.07 21.40 7.75
CA ARG A 50 7.78 22.01 8.88
C ARG A 50 7.43 21.34 10.20
N ASN A 51 6.20 20.84 10.31
CA ASN A 51 5.68 20.21 11.51
C ASN A 51 4.47 19.32 11.17
N VAL A 52 4.35 18.21 11.87
CA VAL A 52 3.15 17.35 11.91
C VAL A 52 2.77 17.17 13.37
N ASP A 53 1.65 17.78 13.79
CA ASP A 53 1.10 17.60 15.13
C ASP A 53 0.17 16.39 15.17
N ALA A 54 0.73 15.25 15.61
CA ALA A 54 0.05 13.97 15.69
C ALA A 54 -0.66 13.72 17.03
N ARG A 55 -0.58 14.64 18.01
CA ARG A 55 -0.97 14.39 19.41
C ARG A 55 -2.41 13.90 19.54
N ARG A 56 -3.35 14.55 18.85
CA ARG A 56 -4.77 14.17 18.90
C ARG A 56 -4.99 12.74 18.38
N ALA A 57 -4.33 12.37 17.29
CA ALA A 57 -4.48 11.04 16.70
C ALA A 57 -3.88 9.96 17.61
N LEU A 58 -2.70 10.20 18.19
CA LEU A 58 -2.06 9.28 19.13
C LEU A 58 -2.87 9.04 20.42
N THR A 59 -3.71 10.00 20.82
CA THR A 59 -4.62 9.82 21.97
C THR A 59 -5.91 9.07 21.64
N MET A 60 -6.19 8.77 20.38
CA MET A 60 -7.44 8.10 19.99
C MET A 60 -7.37 6.59 20.32
N PRO A 61 -8.41 6.03 20.96
CA PRO A 61 -8.49 4.59 21.19
C PRO A 61 -8.40 3.81 19.87
N GLY A 62 -7.51 2.83 19.80
CA GLY A 62 -7.30 1.98 18.63
C GLY A 62 -6.25 2.48 17.63
N VAL A 63 -5.71 3.70 17.81
CA VAL A 63 -4.51 4.12 17.08
C VAL A 63 -3.30 3.49 17.77
N PHE A 64 -2.52 2.74 16.98
CA PHE A 64 -1.30 2.10 17.48
C PHE A 64 -0.11 3.05 17.44
N ASP A 65 0.14 3.68 16.30
CA ASP A 65 1.25 4.62 16.11
C ASP A 65 1.07 5.49 14.85
N ILE A 66 1.95 6.49 14.66
CA ILE A 66 2.09 7.30 13.44
C ILE A 66 3.56 7.29 13.02
N LEU A 67 3.85 6.68 11.87
CA LEU A 67 5.19 6.61 11.28
C LEU A 67 5.54 7.90 10.52
N ARG A 68 6.75 8.40 10.74
CA ARG A 68 7.32 9.59 10.08
C ARG A 68 8.45 9.21 9.11
N ALA A 69 8.81 10.14 8.22
CA ALA A 69 9.80 9.90 7.18
C ALA A 69 11.20 9.55 7.70
N ASP A 70 11.56 10.07 8.87
CA ASP A 70 12.83 9.81 9.57
C ASP A 70 12.89 8.45 10.28
N GLU A 71 11.74 7.79 10.49
CA GLU A 71 11.65 6.49 11.14
C GLU A 71 11.67 5.33 10.14
N VAL A 72 11.44 5.62 8.85
CA VAL A 72 11.39 4.61 7.79
C VAL A 72 12.72 4.58 7.03
N ARG A 73 13.32 3.39 7.00
CA ARG A 73 14.55 3.16 6.23
C ARG A 73 14.27 3.38 4.74
N GLN A 74 14.92 4.39 4.18
CA GLN A 74 14.91 4.60 2.74
C GLN A 74 15.76 3.54 2.04
N VAL A 75 15.21 2.90 1.02
CA VAL A 75 15.92 1.87 0.25
C VAL A 75 16.72 2.57 -0.85
N GLU A 76 18.03 2.67 -0.66
CA GLU A 76 18.95 3.24 -1.65
C GLU A 76 18.95 2.43 -2.96
N GLY A 77 19.08 3.12 -4.09
CA GLY A 77 19.35 2.50 -5.39
C GLY A 77 18.15 1.92 -6.15
N ARG A 78 16.92 2.08 -5.64
CA ARG A 78 15.71 1.82 -6.45
C ARG A 78 15.33 3.06 -7.24
N PRO A 79 15.12 2.97 -8.56
CA PRO A 79 14.42 4.03 -9.30
C PRO A 79 12.97 4.05 -8.79
N GLY A 80 12.67 5.01 -7.92
CA GLY A 80 11.39 5.10 -7.23
C GLY A 80 11.40 6.21 -6.18
N GLU A 81 10.21 6.55 -5.71
CA GLU A 81 10.04 7.57 -4.68
C GLU A 81 10.40 7.04 -3.29
N ALA A 82 10.69 7.98 -2.38
CA ALA A 82 10.83 7.66 -0.97
C ALA A 82 9.56 6.98 -0.44
N SER A 83 9.70 6.11 0.55
CA SER A 83 8.53 5.45 1.15
C SER A 83 7.65 6.43 1.93
N LEU A 84 8.26 7.48 2.50
CA LEU A 84 7.61 8.61 3.16
C LEU A 84 8.54 9.83 2.96
N THR A 85 7.97 11.02 2.76
CA THR A 85 8.76 12.26 2.61
C THR A 85 8.19 13.46 3.38
N ASP A 86 9.08 14.28 3.95
CA ASP A 86 8.75 15.61 4.48
C ASP A 86 8.91 16.70 3.41
N GLU A 87 9.27 16.36 2.17
CA GLU A 87 9.37 17.29 1.05
C GLU A 87 8.64 16.71 -0.18
N PRO A 88 7.29 16.70 -0.17
CA PRO A 88 6.50 16.20 -1.29
C PRO A 88 6.68 17.07 -2.54
N MET A 89 6.72 16.42 -3.70
CA MET A 89 6.96 16.94 -5.05
C MET A 89 5.71 16.99 -5.93
N TYR A 90 4.58 16.44 -5.43
CA TYR A 90 3.27 16.48 -6.08
C TYR A 90 2.14 16.23 -5.06
N GLU A 91 0.91 16.58 -5.45
CA GLU A 91 -0.29 16.33 -4.64
C GLU A 91 -0.61 14.83 -4.63
N GLY A 92 -0.83 14.28 -3.44
CA GLY A 92 -1.08 12.85 -3.25
C GLY A 92 0.17 12.03 -2.91
N GLN A 93 1.35 12.65 -2.82
CA GLN A 93 2.58 11.94 -2.42
C GLN A 93 2.56 11.53 -0.93
N LEU A 94 3.21 10.39 -0.64
CA LEU A 94 3.39 9.80 0.70
C LEU A 94 4.54 10.40 1.49
#